data_AF-A0A7W4I7L2-F1
#
_entry.id   AF-A0A7W4I7L2-F1
#
_cell.length_a   1.000
_cell.length_b   1.000
_cell.length_c   1.000
_cell.angle_alpha   90.00
_cell.angle_beta   90.00
_cell.angle_gamma   90.00
#
_symmetry.space_group_name_H-M   'P 1'
#
loop_
_entity.id
_entity.type
_entity.pdbx_description
1 polymer ?
#
loop_
_entity_poly.entity_id
_entity_poly.type
_entity_poly.pdbx_seq_one_letter_code
_entity_poly.pdbx_strand_id
1 'polypeptide(L)'
;MTAPASRARLAGLLPLALLAACSAQQCDPNRADLFTGIGCSAGNGYQQRTQDLDAQRNLLRLQAAQAQGNAAVAQNQAAWAQDAVAQQRQRLQAFQSRNAALRGRLAALEQSKRITAAQYQTAVQNLNEAGKLASSHDAADKARADKQQQAIVDSLSGL
;
A
#
# COMPACT_ATOMS: atom_id res chain seq x y z
N MET A 1 16.85 -55.84 -62.81
CA MET A 1 16.79 -55.28 -61.45
C MET A 1 18.18 -54.79 -61.07
N THR A 2 18.31 -53.49 -60.76
CA THR A 2 19.33 -52.81 -59.90
C THR A 2 20.82 -53.02 -60.22
N ALA A 3 21.75 -52.06 -60.29
CA ALA A 3 21.86 -50.60 -60.39
C ALA A 3 23.39 -50.33 -60.54
N PRO A 4 23.88 -49.31 -61.25
CA PRO A 4 25.31 -48.99 -61.28
C PRO A 4 25.65 -48.00 -60.15
N ALA A 5 26.78 -48.19 -59.45
CA ALA A 5 27.30 -47.16 -58.55
C ALA A 5 28.83 -47.06 -58.68
N SER A 6 29.19 -46.12 -59.54
CA SER A 6 30.49 -45.59 -59.86
C SER A 6 31.21 -45.07 -58.62
N ARG A 7 32.54 -45.21 -58.66
CA ARG A 7 33.51 -44.75 -57.67
C ARG A 7 33.23 -43.32 -57.19
N ALA A 8 33.20 -43.18 -55.87
CA ALA A 8 32.94 -41.97 -55.12
C ALA A 8 33.84 -40.80 -55.57
N ARG A 9 33.23 -39.79 -56.19
CA ARG A 9 33.74 -38.41 -56.24
C ARG A 9 32.99 -37.60 -55.17
N LEU A 10 33.44 -37.71 -53.92
CA LEU A 10 33.10 -36.75 -52.86
C LEU A 10 34.10 -35.60 -52.95
N ALA A 11 33.89 -34.71 -53.91
CA ALA A 11 34.64 -33.47 -54.05
C ALA A 11 33.65 -32.36 -54.40
N GLY A 12 33.28 -31.59 -53.38
CA GLY A 12 32.45 -30.39 -53.53
C GLY A 12 31.23 -30.44 -52.63
N LEU A 13 31.42 -30.11 -51.34
CA LEU A 13 30.43 -29.46 -50.45
C LEU A 13 31.04 -29.32 -49.04
N LEU A 14 32.23 -28.71 -48.93
CA LEU A 14 32.87 -28.47 -47.63
C LEU A 14 33.78 -27.21 -47.61
N PRO A 15 33.26 -26.00 -47.88
CA PRO A 15 33.92 -24.79 -47.38
C PRO A 15 33.13 -24.05 -46.29
N LEU A 16 31.98 -24.58 -45.83
CA LEU A 16 31.15 -23.91 -44.81
C LEU A 16 31.38 -24.41 -43.36
N ALA A 17 32.23 -25.41 -43.16
CA ALA A 17 32.58 -25.93 -41.83
C ALA A 17 33.91 -25.39 -41.27
N LEU A 18 34.56 -24.43 -41.95
CA LEU A 18 35.82 -23.81 -41.53
C LEU A 18 35.64 -22.41 -40.90
N LEU A 19 34.41 -21.91 -40.78
CA LEU A 19 34.14 -20.65 -40.06
C LEU A 19 33.47 -20.83 -38.68
N ALA A 20 33.24 -22.07 -38.25
CA ALA A 20 32.62 -22.37 -36.93
C ALA A 20 33.63 -22.88 -35.88
N ALA A 21 34.94 -22.79 -36.16
CA ALA A 21 36.00 -23.20 -35.25
C ALA A 21 37.12 -22.15 -35.21
N CYS A 22 36.79 -20.90 -34.90
CA CYS A 22 37.72 -20.05 -34.17
C CYS A 22 37.10 -19.78 -32.80
N SER A 23 37.55 -20.63 -31.89
CA SER A 23 37.29 -20.68 -30.46
C SER A 23 37.15 -19.31 -29.80
N ALA A 24 36.04 -19.16 -29.09
CA ALA A 24 35.98 -18.45 -27.84
C ALA A 24 37.03 -19.00 -26.86
N GLN A 25 38.26 -18.49 -26.93
CA GLN A 25 39.28 -18.68 -25.91
C GLN A 25 40.20 -17.46 -25.92
N GLN A 26 40.20 -16.74 -24.79
CA GLN A 26 40.97 -15.54 -24.48
C GLN A 26 40.59 -14.25 -25.25
N CYS A 27 39.52 -13.56 -24.81
CA CYS A 27 39.49 -12.08 -24.92
C CYS A 27 40.55 -11.53 -23.94
N ASP A 28 41.83 -11.59 -24.32
CA ASP A 28 42.91 -10.88 -23.63
C ASP A 28 42.85 -9.41 -24.11
N PRO A 29 42.51 -8.44 -23.23
CA PRO A 29 42.39 -7.04 -23.62
C PRO A 29 43.70 -6.42 -24.11
N ASN A 30 44.85 -7.08 -23.88
CA ASN A 30 46.16 -6.64 -24.37
C ASN A 30 46.54 -7.22 -25.75
N ARG A 31 45.68 -8.05 -26.38
CA ARG A 31 45.99 -8.74 -27.64
C ARG A 31 44.89 -8.66 -28.72
N ALA A 32 43.88 -7.82 -28.53
CA ALA A 32 42.79 -7.67 -29.50
C ALA A 32 43.14 -6.62 -30.58
N ASP A 33 43.18 -7.03 -31.85
CA ASP A 33 43.21 -6.13 -33.01
C ASP A 33 41.94 -5.26 -33.09
N LEU A 34 42.00 -4.15 -33.81
CA LEU A 34 40.92 -3.15 -33.91
C LEU A 34 39.54 -3.74 -34.28
N PHE A 35 39.51 -4.84 -35.05
CA PHE A 35 38.28 -5.52 -35.46
C PHE A 35 37.79 -6.59 -34.47
N THR A 36 38.68 -7.22 -33.69
CA THR A 36 38.33 -8.16 -32.62
C THR A 36 37.98 -7.45 -31.30
N GLY A 37 38.53 -6.25 -31.08
CA GLY A 37 38.17 -5.39 -29.95
C GLY A 37 36.70 -4.98 -29.97
N ILE A 38 36.15 -4.66 -31.14
CA ILE A 38 34.74 -4.26 -31.30
C ILE A 38 33.80 -5.42 -30.95
N GLY A 39 34.17 -6.66 -31.27
CA GLY A 39 33.40 -7.87 -30.92
C GLY A 39 33.35 -8.16 -29.42
N CYS A 40 34.48 -8.05 -28.71
CA CYS A 40 34.53 -8.25 -27.24
C CYS A 40 33.89 -7.06 -26.47
N SER A 41 33.92 -5.82 -27.00
CA SER A 41 33.31 -4.65 -26.35
C SER A 41 31.81 -4.50 -26.63
N ALA A 42 31.34 -4.85 -27.82
CA ALA A 42 29.93 -4.74 -28.19
C ALA A 42 29.05 -5.84 -27.56
N GLY A 43 29.57 -7.07 -27.43
CA GLY A 43 28.83 -8.18 -26.83
C GLY A 43 28.57 -7.99 -25.32
N ASN A 44 29.60 -7.62 -24.56
CA ASN A 44 29.50 -7.47 -23.11
C ASN A 44 28.71 -6.23 -22.68
N GLY A 45 28.88 -5.09 -23.35
CA GLY A 45 28.17 -3.85 -23.02
C GLY A 45 26.68 -3.86 -23.39
N TYR A 46 26.27 -4.69 -24.36
CA TYR A 46 24.85 -4.93 -24.64
C TYR A 46 24.23 -5.85 -23.58
N GLN A 47 24.92 -6.94 -23.25
CA GLN A 47 24.45 -7.90 -22.25
C GLN A 47 24.29 -7.26 -20.86
N GLN A 48 25.21 -6.38 -20.47
CA GLN A 48 25.12 -5.64 -19.21
C GLN A 48 23.94 -4.65 -19.20
N ARG A 49 23.72 -3.92 -20.30
CA ARG A 49 22.54 -3.03 -20.42
C ARG A 49 21.22 -3.80 -20.40
N THR A 50 21.15 -4.99 -20.98
CA THR A 50 19.95 -5.83 -20.89
C THR A 50 19.71 -6.33 -19.46
N GLN A 51 20.77 -6.72 -18.74
CA GLN A 51 20.65 -7.13 -17.34
C GLN A 51 20.19 -5.97 -16.44
N ASP A 52 20.73 -4.76 -16.63
CA ASP A 52 20.33 -3.57 -15.89
C ASP A 52 18.86 -3.20 -16.18
N LEU A 53 18.43 -3.29 -17.44
CA LEU A 53 17.05 -3.01 -17.84
C LEU A 53 16.08 -4.03 -17.22
N ASP A 54 16.44 -5.32 -17.19
CA ASP A 54 15.63 -6.35 -16.57
C ASP A 54 15.59 -6.22 -15.03
N ALA A 55 16.70 -5.82 -14.40
CA ALA A 55 16.74 -5.50 -12.98
C ALA A 55 15.81 -4.32 -12.65
N GLN A 56 15.86 -3.24 -13.44
CA GLN A 56 14.95 -2.09 -13.27
C GLN A 56 13.49 -2.49 -13.46
N ARG A 57 13.17 -3.30 -14.47
CA ARG A 57 11.80 -3.80 -14.70
C ARG A 57 11.30 -4.66 -13.54
N ASN A 58 12.15 -5.50 -12.98
CA ASN A 58 11.78 -6.31 -11.82
C ASN A 58 11.53 -5.43 -10.58
N LEU A 59 12.38 -4.42 -10.33
CA LEU A 59 12.16 -3.45 -9.26
C LEU A 59 10.84 -2.68 -9.43
N LEU A 60 10.57 -2.20 -10.64
CA LEU A 60 9.32 -1.49 -10.97
C LEU A 60 8.09 -2.40 -10.78
N ARG A 61 8.17 -3.67 -11.16
CA ARG A 61 7.09 -4.65 -10.92
C ARG A 61 6.86 -4.90 -9.43
N LEU A 62 7.93 -5.02 -8.65
CA LEU A 62 7.84 -5.17 -7.19
C LEU A 62 7.20 -3.94 -6.54
N GLN A 63 7.63 -2.72 -6.92
CA GLN A 63 7.02 -1.49 -6.42
C GLN A 63 5.55 -1.37 -6.82
N ALA A 64 5.19 -1.70 -8.06
CA ALA A 64 3.80 -1.68 -8.51
C ALA A 64 2.93 -2.68 -7.73
N ALA A 65 3.43 -3.89 -7.48
CA ALA A 65 2.74 -4.89 -6.68
C ALA A 65 2.55 -4.42 -5.23
N GLN A 66 3.59 -3.80 -4.64
CA GLN A 66 3.51 -3.25 -3.29
C GLN A 66 2.53 -2.07 -3.21
N ALA A 67 2.53 -1.18 -4.20
CA ALA A 67 1.59 -0.06 -4.28
C ALA A 67 0.13 -0.54 -4.40
N GLN A 68 -0.12 -1.58 -5.21
CA GLN A 68 -1.44 -2.21 -5.31
C GLN A 68 -1.88 -2.85 -3.98
N GLY A 69 -0.97 -3.54 -3.29
CA GLY A 69 -1.25 -4.10 -1.95
C GLY A 69 -1.62 -3.01 -0.94
N ASN A 70 -0.84 -1.93 -0.90
CA ASN A 70 -1.10 -0.78 -0.02
C ASN A 70 -2.43 -0.09 -0.35
N ALA A 71 -2.76 0.06 -1.63
CA ALA A 71 -4.03 0.64 -2.06
C ALA A 71 -5.23 -0.22 -1.63
N ALA A 72 -5.14 -1.55 -1.75
CA ALA A 72 -6.19 -2.46 -1.30
C ALA A 72 -6.39 -2.40 0.23
N VAL A 73 -5.30 -2.32 1.00
CA VAL A 73 -5.36 -2.14 2.46
C VAL A 73 -5.99 -0.81 2.83
N ALA A 74 -5.61 0.28 2.16
CA ALA A 74 -6.17 1.61 2.39
C ALA A 74 -7.68 1.69 2.07
N GLN A 75 -8.11 1.06 0.98
CA GLN A 75 -9.54 0.99 0.62
C GLN A 75 -10.34 0.23 1.68
N ASN A 76 -9.83 -0.91 2.18
CA ASN A 76 -10.47 -1.64 3.27
C ASN A 76 -10.55 -0.78 4.53
N GLN A 77 -9.45 -0.14 4.95
CA GLN A 77 -9.46 0.73 6.13
C GLN A 77 -10.46 1.89 6.00
N ALA A 78 -10.58 2.48 4.81
CA ALA A 78 -11.56 3.53 4.55
C ALA A 78 -13.01 3.02 4.68
N ALA A 79 -13.33 1.84 4.17
CA ALA A 79 -14.66 1.23 4.31
C ALA A 79 -15.00 0.98 5.79
N TRP A 80 -14.07 0.39 6.55
CA TRP A 80 -14.24 0.18 8.00
C TRP A 80 -14.43 1.49 8.78
N ALA A 81 -13.69 2.54 8.44
CA ALA A 81 -13.83 3.85 9.06
C ALA A 81 -15.20 4.48 8.74
N GLN A 82 -15.70 4.35 7.52
CA GLN A 82 -17.03 4.86 7.13
C GLN A 82 -18.15 4.15 7.92
N ASP A 83 -18.07 2.83 8.06
CA ASP A 83 -19.04 2.05 8.85
C ASP A 83 -19.00 2.44 10.34
N ALA A 84 -17.81 2.65 10.90
CA ALA A 84 -17.65 3.10 12.28
C ALA A 84 -18.30 4.48 12.49
N VAL A 85 -18.13 5.42 11.55
CA VAL A 85 -18.76 6.74 11.60
C VAL A 85 -20.29 6.63 11.49
N ALA A 86 -20.80 5.77 10.61
CA ALA A 86 -22.25 5.55 10.47
C ALA A 86 -22.85 5.01 11.77
N GLN A 87 -22.22 4.01 12.41
CA GLN A 87 -22.66 3.47 13.69
C GLN A 87 -22.60 4.52 14.81
N GLN A 88 -21.55 5.33 14.86
CA GLN A 88 -21.43 6.41 15.86
C GLN A 88 -22.53 7.47 15.67
N ARG A 89 -22.85 7.84 14.42
CA ARG A 89 -23.96 8.76 14.13
C ARG A 89 -25.31 8.19 14.59
N GLN A 90 -25.56 6.91 14.36
CA GLN A 90 -26.78 6.26 14.85
C GLN A 90 -26.85 6.26 16.38
N ARG A 91 -25.73 5.96 17.07
CA ARG A 91 -25.65 6.04 18.54
C ARG A 91 -25.91 7.45 19.05
N LEU A 92 -25.34 8.46 18.39
CA LEU A 92 -25.55 9.87 18.75
C LEU A 92 -27.01 10.28 18.57
N GLN A 93 -27.66 9.90 17.47
CA GLN A 93 -29.09 10.16 17.25
C GLN A 93 -29.96 9.46 18.30
N ALA A 94 -29.65 8.22 18.65
CA ALA A 94 -30.35 7.50 19.73
C ALA A 94 -30.14 8.18 21.10
N PHE A 95 -28.95 8.74 21.34
CA PHE A 95 -28.68 9.49 22.56
C PHE A 95 -29.46 10.81 22.58
N GLN A 96 -29.50 11.54 21.46
CA GLN A 96 -30.26 12.78 21.32
C GLN A 96 -31.77 12.56 21.52
N SER A 97 -32.34 11.50 20.95
CA SER A 97 -33.77 11.20 21.12
C SER A 97 -34.09 10.83 22.58
N ARG A 98 -33.23 10.06 23.25
CA ARG A 98 -33.35 9.77 24.69
C ARG A 98 -33.26 11.05 25.52
N ASN A 99 -32.35 11.95 25.17
CA ASN A 99 -32.17 13.21 25.88
C ASN A 99 -33.37 14.15 25.68
N ALA A 100 -33.92 14.21 24.46
CA ALA A 100 -35.16 14.93 24.18
C ALA A 100 -36.36 14.35 24.95
N ALA A 101 -36.48 13.01 25.02
CA ALA A 101 -37.51 12.36 25.83
C ALA A 101 -37.34 12.63 27.33
N LEU A 102 -36.10 12.63 27.83
CA LEU A 102 -35.80 13.00 29.22
C LEU A 102 -36.15 14.45 29.52
N ARG A 103 -35.82 15.39 28.61
CA ARG A 103 -36.23 16.80 28.71
C ARG A 103 -37.75 16.96 28.69
N GLY A 104 -38.45 16.23 27.82
CA GLY A 104 -39.91 16.22 27.79
C GLY A 104 -40.50 15.68 29.10
N ARG A 105 -39.93 14.60 29.65
CA ARG A 105 -40.31 14.09 30.98
C ARG A 105 -40.01 15.09 32.08
N LEU A 106 -38.88 15.80 32.01
CA LEU A 106 -38.53 16.85 32.97
C LEU A 106 -39.48 18.03 32.90
N ALA A 107 -39.86 18.50 31.71
CA ALA A 107 -40.85 19.55 31.53
C ALA A 107 -42.24 19.11 32.01
N ALA A 108 -42.64 17.87 31.69
CA ALA A 108 -43.87 17.28 32.20
C ALA A 108 -43.83 17.08 33.72
N LEU A 109 -42.66 16.76 34.27
CA LEU A 109 -42.40 16.69 35.70
C LEU A 109 -42.42 18.07 36.33
N GLU A 110 -41.88 19.12 35.71
CA GLU A 110 -41.96 20.50 36.20
C GLU A 110 -43.41 20.98 36.21
N GLN A 111 -44.18 20.67 35.15
CA GLN A 111 -45.62 20.90 35.10
C GLN A 111 -46.36 20.10 36.17
N SER A 112 -46.00 18.83 36.37
CA SER A 112 -46.58 18.00 37.41
C SER A 112 -46.06 18.37 38.81
N LYS A 113 -44.92 19.06 38.91
CA LYS A 113 -44.23 19.62 40.10
C LYS A 113 -44.76 20.98 40.57
N ARG A 114 -46.03 21.22 40.29
CA ARG A 114 -46.95 21.50 41.41
C ARG A 114 -46.99 20.35 42.46
N ILE A 115 -46.42 19.16 42.19
CA ILE A 115 -46.35 17.97 43.05
C ILE A 115 -45.01 17.19 42.89
N THR A 116 -44.31 17.01 44.03
CA THR A 116 -43.15 16.13 44.41
C THR A 116 -41.70 16.38 43.95
N ALA A 117 -40.95 17.21 44.72
CA ALA A 117 -39.51 17.57 44.64
C ALA A 117 -38.49 16.44 44.32
N ALA A 118 -38.68 15.21 44.83
CA ALA A 118 -37.69 14.13 44.69
C ALA A 118 -37.39 13.69 43.24
N GLN A 119 -38.40 13.56 42.37
CA GLN A 119 -38.19 13.09 41.00
C GLN A 119 -37.43 14.09 40.10
N TYR A 120 -37.42 15.39 40.45
CA TYR A 120 -36.66 16.42 39.72
C TYR A 120 -35.19 16.34 40.06
N GLN A 121 -34.88 16.17 41.35
CA GLN A 121 -33.50 16.02 41.80
C GLN A 121 -32.82 14.83 41.13
N THR A 122 -33.52 13.70 41.00
CA THR A 122 -32.97 12.53 40.28
C THR A 122 -32.76 12.80 38.78
N ALA A 123 -33.71 13.48 38.12
CA ALA A 123 -33.58 13.79 36.70
C ALA A 123 -32.47 14.82 36.39
N VAL A 124 -32.30 15.82 37.27
CA VAL A 124 -31.22 16.81 37.17
C VAL A 124 -29.85 16.17 37.43
N GLN A 125 -29.75 15.25 38.41
CA GLN A 125 -28.52 14.50 38.66
C GLN A 125 -28.13 13.65 37.43
N ASN A 126 -29.08 12.92 36.85
CA ASN A 126 -28.84 12.14 35.63
C ASN A 126 -28.40 13.01 34.44
N LEU A 127 -28.96 14.23 34.31
CA LEU A 127 -28.55 15.19 33.28
C LEU A 127 -27.12 15.71 33.51
N ASN A 128 -26.76 16.02 34.76
CA ASN A 128 -25.42 16.47 35.10
C ASN A 128 -24.36 15.38 34.91
N GLU A 129 -24.69 14.13 35.23
CA GLU A 129 -23.79 13.00 34.95
C GLU A 129 -23.63 12.77 33.45
N ALA A 130 -24.73 12.77 32.69
CA ALA A 130 -24.68 12.66 31.23
C ALA A 130 -23.88 13.82 30.60
N GLY A 131 -24.01 15.05 31.12
CA GLY A 131 -23.23 16.20 30.70
C GLY A 131 -21.73 16.04 30.98
N LYS A 132 -21.36 15.59 32.19
CA LYS A 132 -19.97 15.30 32.55
C LYS A 132 -19.35 14.20 31.68
N LEU A 133 -20.12 13.16 31.36
CA LEU A 133 -19.71 12.09 30.45
C LEU A 133 -19.49 12.60 29.02
N ALA A 134 -20.33 13.52 28.55
CA ALA A 134 -20.13 14.15 27.24
C ALA A 134 -18.87 15.03 27.24
N SER A 135 -18.70 15.88 28.26
CA SER A 135 -17.50 16.73 28.39
C SER A 135 -16.20 15.94 28.53
N SER A 136 -16.23 14.79 29.22
CA SER A 136 -15.05 13.94 29.38
C SER A 136 -14.69 13.22 28.08
N HIS A 137 -15.68 12.86 27.26
CA HIS A 137 -15.45 12.30 25.94
C HIS A 137 -14.81 13.34 25.01
N ASP A 138 -15.35 14.57 24.97
CA ASP A 138 -14.79 15.66 24.17
C ASP A 138 -13.36 16.02 24.60
N ALA A 139 -13.08 16.02 25.91
CA ALA A 139 -11.75 16.27 26.45
C ALA A 139 -10.77 15.14 26.12
N ALA A 140 -11.21 13.88 26.17
CA ALA A 140 -10.39 12.73 25.80
C ALA A 140 -10.07 12.71 24.30
N ASP A 141 -11.03 13.08 23.46
CA ASP A 141 -10.84 13.16 22.01
C ASP A 141 -9.90 14.31 21.64
N LYS A 142 -10.01 15.46 22.33
CA LYS A 142 -9.06 16.58 22.17
C LYS A 142 -7.64 16.19 22.60
N ALA A 143 -7.48 15.53 23.74
CA ALA A 143 -6.16 15.08 24.21
C ALA A 143 -5.51 14.03 23.29
N ARG A 144 -6.31 13.21 22.61
CA ARG A 144 -5.82 12.28 21.58
C ARG A 144 -5.39 13.02 20.31
N ALA A 145 -6.15 14.02 19.88
CA ALA A 145 -5.80 14.86 18.74
C ALA A 145 -4.50 15.65 19.00
N ASP A 146 -4.34 16.22 20.20
CA ASP A 146 -3.13 16.95 20.59
C ASP A 146 -1.89 16.04 20.63
N LYS A 147 -2.02 14.81 21.15
CA LYS A 147 -0.94 13.81 21.13
C LYS A 147 -0.57 13.37 19.71
N GLN A 148 -1.55 13.23 18.82
CA GLN A 148 -1.30 12.93 17.41
C GLN A 148 -0.57 14.08 16.71
N GLN A 149 -0.95 15.33 16.98
CA GLN A 149 -0.26 16.50 16.44
C GLN A 149 1.19 16.60 16.95
N GLN A 150 1.43 16.36 18.24
CA GLN A 150 2.78 16.34 18.80
C GLN A 150 3.65 15.24 18.18
N ALA A 151 3.11 14.02 18.03
CA ALA A 151 3.84 12.93 17.37
C ALA A 151 4.21 13.25 15.91
N ILE A 152 3.36 13.98 15.18
CA ILE A 152 3.67 14.43 13.82
C ILE A 152 4.79 15.48 13.85
N VAL A 153 4.70 16.47 14.74
CA VAL A 153 5.74 17.52 14.86
C VAL A 153 7.08 16.93 15.24
N ASP A 154 7.12 16.02 16.22
CA ASP A 154 8.35 15.34 16.66
C ASP A 154 8.98 14.47 15.55
N SER A 155 8.15 13.86 14.70
CA SER A 155 8.64 13.11 13.54
C SER A 155 9.24 14.00 12.43
N LEU A 156 8.88 15.29 12.39
CA LEU A 156 9.36 16.26 11.41
C LEU A 156 10.60 17.03 11.91
N SER A 157 10.77 17.18 13.21
CA SER A 157 11.92 17.87 13.83
C SER A 157 13.12 16.95 14.12
N GLY A 158 12.96 15.63 13.95
CA GLY A 158 14.04 14.63 14.06
C GLY A 158 14.72 14.24 12.74
N LEU A 159 14.35 14.88 11.62
CA LEU A 159 14.99 14.78 10.30
C LEU A 159 15.88 16.00 10.04
#